data_AF-A0A8T2FDI3-F1
#
_entry.id   AF-A0A8T2FDI3-F1
#
_cell.length_a   1.000
_cell.length_b   1.000
_cell.length_c   1.000
_cell.angle_alpha   90.00
_cell.angle_beta   90.00
_cell.angle_gamma   90.00
#
_symmetry.space_group_name_H-M   'P 1'
#
loop_
_entity.id
_entity.type
_entity.pdbx_description
1 polymer ?
#
loop_
_entity_poly.entity_id
_entity_poly.type
_entity_poly.pdbx_seq_one_letter_code
_entity_poly.pdbx_strand_id
1 'polypeptide(L)'
;MKMQQTKVMFFLLALISTLMFQPSEARNTNLCETTAIEKEPGCFDALRLAAGDADFRWLNRDCCRAVRTLNDTCLLLIYPGRAYPIRIFKSICIGKFPPLRH
;
A
#
# COMPACT_ATOMS: atom_id res chain seq x y z
N MET A 1 23.29 46.13 -4.00
CA MET A 1 21.84 45.98 -3.75
C MET A 1 21.45 46.84 -2.54
N LYS A 2 20.29 47.51 -2.57
CA LYS A 2 19.81 48.30 -1.42
C LYS A 2 19.39 47.35 -0.28
N MET A 3 19.73 47.70 0.97
CA MET A 3 19.46 46.89 2.17
C MET A 3 18.00 46.44 2.30
N GLN A 4 17.06 47.26 1.83
CA GLN A 4 15.63 46.95 1.77
C GLN A 4 15.30 45.80 0.82
N GLN A 5 15.92 45.76 -0.36
CA GLN A 5 15.70 44.69 -1.34
C GLN A 5 16.26 43.34 -0.85
N THR A 6 17.40 43.37 -0.15
CA THR A 6 18.00 42.17 0.43
C THR A 6 17.06 41.52 1.45
N LYS A 7 16.43 42.31 2.33
CA LYS A 7 15.47 41.79 3.33
C LYS A 7 14.25 41.13 2.68
N VAL A 8 13.67 41.74 1.65
CA VAL A 8 12.52 41.19 0.93
C VAL A 8 12.89 39.87 0.24
N MET A 9 14.06 39.81 -0.38
CA MET A 9 14.54 38.61 -1.06
C MET A 9 14.73 37.44 -0.09
N PHE A 10 15.34 37.68 1.09
CA PHE A 10 15.51 36.64 2.12
C PHE A 10 14.16 36.16 2.68
N PHE A 11 13.22 37.08 2.89
CA PHE A 11 11.90 36.72 3.41
C PHE A 11 11.11 35.83 2.42
N LEU A 12 11.16 36.17 1.12
CA LEU A 12 10.54 35.36 0.07
C LEU A 12 11.19 33.97 -0.05
N LEU A 13 12.52 33.88 0.04
CA LEU A 13 13.24 32.60 0.02
C LEU A 13 12.87 31.70 1.21
N ALA A 14 12.70 32.29 2.39
CA ALA A 14 12.26 31.55 3.58
C ALA A 14 10.84 31.00 3.41
N LEU A 15 9.91 31.80 2.88
CA LEU A 15 8.53 31.37 2.62
C LEU A 15 8.45 30.24 1.59
N ILE A 16 9.18 30.36 0.48
CA ILE A 16 9.25 29.32 -0.55
C ILE A 16 9.83 28.03 0.05
N SER A 17 10.88 28.13 0.87
CA SER A 17 11.46 26.97 1.54
C SER A 17 10.44 26.28 2.45
N THR A 18 9.69 27.04 3.26
CA THR A 18 8.66 26.45 4.14
C THR A 18 7.53 25.76 3.37
N LEU A 19 7.15 26.26 2.20
CA LEU A 19 6.12 25.65 1.34
C LEU A 19 6.57 24.28 0.79
N MET A 20 7.87 24.13 0.48
CA MET A 20 8.43 22.87 -0.02
C MET A 20 8.56 21.81 1.09
N PHE A 21 8.72 22.24 2.35
CA PHE A 21 8.80 21.36 3.51
C PHE A 21 7.44 21.05 4.14
N GLN A 22 6.34 21.58 3.61
CA GLN A 22 5.02 21.20 4.08
C GLN A 22 4.77 19.72 3.70
N PRO A 23 4.67 18.81 4.69
CA PRO A 23 4.42 17.41 4.38
C PRO A 23 3.07 17.30 3.69
N SER A 24 3.07 16.75 2.47
CA SER A 24 1.86 16.34 1.79
C SER A 24 1.03 15.44 2.71
N GLU A 25 -0.23 15.80 2.94
CA GLU A 25 -1.20 14.98 3.69
C GLU A 25 -1.53 13.64 3.01
N ALA A 26 -0.88 13.29 1.89
CA ALA A 26 -0.98 11.96 1.27
C ALA A 26 -0.37 10.82 2.13
N ARG A 27 -0.10 11.06 3.42
CA ARG A 27 0.48 10.09 4.36
C ARG A 27 -0.53 9.09 4.92
N ASN A 28 -1.82 9.23 4.63
CA ASN A 28 -2.85 8.31 5.10
C ASN A 28 -3.25 7.29 4.01
N THR A 29 -2.26 6.58 3.44
CA THR A 29 -2.57 5.34 2.75
C THR A 29 -2.95 4.32 3.83
N ASN A 30 -4.22 3.90 3.87
CA ASN A 30 -4.70 2.84 4.76
C ASN A 30 -4.04 1.50 4.36
N LEU A 31 -2.75 1.34 4.61
CA LEU A 31 -2.00 0.14 4.23
C LEU A 31 -2.42 -1.03 5.13
N CYS A 32 -2.43 -2.23 4.55
CA CYS A 32 -2.71 -3.44 5.31
C CYS A 32 -1.56 -3.77 6.27
N GLU A 33 -1.88 -4.22 7.48
CA GLU A 33 -0.93 -4.88 8.36
C GLU A 33 -0.60 -6.27 7.80
N THR A 34 0.58 -6.44 7.24
CA THR A 34 0.95 -7.64 6.46
C THR A 34 1.48 -8.81 7.30
N THR A 35 1.51 -8.69 8.64
CA THR A 35 2.08 -9.71 9.52
C THR A 35 1.46 -11.09 9.35
N ALA A 36 0.16 -11.18 9.04
CA ALA A 36 -0.51 -12.46 8.76
C ALA A 36 -0.04 -13.06 7.43
N ILE A 37 0.18 -12.24 6.39
CA ILE A 37 0.69 -12.68 5.08
C ILE A 37 2.16 -13.10 5.18
N GLU A 38 2.98 -12.32 5.88
CA GLU A 38 4.42 -12.56 6.00
C GLU A 38 4.77 -13.84 6.75
N LYS A 39 3.88 -14.29 7.65
CA LYS A 39 4.01 -15.58 8.35
C LYS A 39 3.81 -16.78 7.42
N GLU A 40 3.13 -16.61 6.28
CA GLU A 40 2.86 -17.68 5.33
C GLU A 40 3.95 -17.73 4.24
N PRO A 41 4.81 -18.75 4.20
CA PRO A 41 5.93 -18.82 3.26
C PRO A 41 5.47 -18.67 1.80
N GLY A 42 6.06 -17.71 1.09
CA GLY A 42 5.76 -17.42 -0.32
C GLY A 42 4.42 -16.73 -0.58
N CYS A 43 3.62 -16.41 0.46
CA CYS A 43 2.31 -15.77 0.26
C CYS A 43 2.44 -14.38 -0.37
N PHE A 44 3.40 -13.58 0.09
CA PHE A 44 3.62 -12.24 -0.48
C PHE A 44 4.01 -12.30 -1.96
N ASP A 45 4.88 -13.24 -2.35
CA ASP A 45 5.27 -13.44 -3.76
C ASP A 45 4.10 -13.92 -4.60
N ALA A 46 3.27 -14.83 -4.08
CA ALA A 46 2.05 -15.27 -4.76
C ALA A 46 1.06 -14.11 -4.97
N LEU A 47 0.91 -13.22 -3.98
CA LEU A 47 0.08 -12.02 -4.10
C LEU A 47 0.66 -11.02 -5.10
N ARG A 48 1.99 -10.91 -5.15
CA ARG A 48 2.67 -10.10 -6.16
C ARG A 48 2.42 -10.61 -7.58
N LEU A 49 2.54 -11.91 -7.81
CA LEU A 49 2.23 -12.55 -9.11
C LEU A 49 0.75 -12.40 -9.48
N ALA A 50 -0.15 -12.56 -8.51
CA ALA A 50 -1.58 -12.33 -8.71
C ALA A 50 -1.90 -10.88 -9.12
N ALA A 51 -1.17 -9.89 -8.58
CA ALA A 51 -1.37 -8.48 -8.89
C ALA A 51 -0.71 -8.04 -10.21
N GLY A 52 0.46 -8.58 -10.54
CA GLY A 52 1.22 -8.21 -11.73
C GLY A 52 0.77 -8.94 -12.98
N ASP A 53 0.64 -10.27 -12.89
CA ASP A 53 0.50 -11.17 -14.03
C ASP A 53 -0.87 -11.86 -14.08
N ALA A 54 -1.76 -11.53 -13.14
CA ALA A 54 -3.00 -12.28 -12.88
C ALA A 54 -2.75 -13.79 -12.68
N ASP A 55 -1.56 -14.16 -12.22
CA ASP A 55 -1.18 -15.56 -11.99
C ASP A 55 -1.55 -15.98 -10.57
N PHE A 56 -2.71 -16.64 -10.46
CA PHE A 56 -3.23 -17.11 -9.18
C PHE A 56 -2.75 -18.51 -8.82
N ARG A 57 -1.94 -19.19 -9.66
CA ARG A 57 -1.58 -20.61 -9.46
C ARG A 57 -0.88 -20.84 -8.12
N TRP A 58 -0.03 -19.91 -7.72
CA TRP A 58 0.80 -19.97 -6.52
C TRP A 58 0.07 -19.61 -5.22
N LEU A 59 -1.15 -19.09 -5.28
CA LEU A 59 -1.96 -18.85 -4.08
C LEU A 59 -2.38 -20.19 -3.47
N ASN A 60 -1.95 -20.46 -2.25
CA ASN A 60 -2.35 -21.64 -1.48
C ASN A 60 -3.47 -21.30 -0.47
N ARG A 61 -4.01 -22.33 0.18
CA ARG A 61 -5.15 -22.19 1.10
C ARG A 61 -4.79 -21.37 2.34
N ASP A 62 -3.60 -21.54 2.89
CA ASP A 62 -3.16 -20.87 4.12
C ASP A 62 -2.88 -19.38 3.88
N CYS A 63 -2.25 -19.04 2.75
CA CYS A 63 -2.13 -17.67 2.27
C CYS A 63 -3.50 -17.01 2.11
N CYS A 64 -4.47 -17.70 1.52
CA CYS A 64 -5.82 -17.18 1.41
C CYS A 64 -6.57 -17.09 2.74
N ARG A 65 -6.22 -17.92 3.74
CA ARG A 65 -6.71 -17.77 5.12
C ARG A 65 -6.15 -16.49 5.74
N ALA A 66 -4.85 -16.23 5.58
CA ALA A 66 -4.20 -15.01 6.04
C ALA A 66 -4.77 -13.74 5.38
N VAL A 67 -4.97 -13.75 4.06
CA VAL A 67 -5.57 -12.61 3.33
C VAL A 67 -6.97 -12.25 3.86
N ARG A 68 -7.75 -13.25 4.29
CA ARG A 68 -9.11 -13.03 4.80
C ARG A 68 -9.16 -12.33 6.15
N THR A 69 -8.12 -12.45 6.98
CA THR A 69 -8.08 -11.81 8.30
C THR A 69 -7.82 -10.31 8.24
N LEU A 70 -7.35 -9.81 7.10
CA LEU A 70 -7.05 -8.39 6.90
C LEU A 70 -8.31 -7.52 6.84
N ASN A 71 -8.19 -6.23 7.17
CA ASN A 71 -9.31 -5.29 7.13
C ASN A 71 -9.73 -4.98 5.67
N ASP A 72 -11.02 -5.05 5.36
CA ASP A 72 -11.56 -4.81 4.00
C ASP A 72 -11.32 -3.41 3.42
N THR A 73 -10.94 -2.43 4.24
CA THR A 73 -10.69 -1.06 3.80
C THR A 73 -9.21 -0.77 3.53
N CYS A 74 -8.31 -1.74 3.76
CA CYS A 74 -6.89 -1.52 3.60
C CYS A 74 -6.40 -1.79 2.16
N LEU A 75 -5.24 -1.20 1.84
CA LEU A 75 -4.52 -1.34 0.60
C LEU A 75 -3.27 -2.20 0.83
N LEU A 76 -3.14 -3.29 0.07
CA LEU A 76 -1.94 -4.11 0.08
C LEU A 76 -0.88 -3.46 -0.82
N LEU A 77 0.27 -3.12 -0.25
CA LEU A 77 1.41 -2.62 -1.01
C LEU A 77 2.15 -3.78 -1.66
N ILE A 78 2.17 -3.80 -2.99
CA ILE A 78 2.88 -4.78 -3.81
C ILE A 78 4.10 -4.11 -4.46
N TYR A 79 5.25 -4.78 -4.38
CA TYR A 79 6.47 -4.30 -5.02
C TYR A 79 6.42 -4.44 -6.56
N PRO A 80 6.87 -3.43 -7.33
CA PRO A 80 7.43 -2.14 -6.88
C PRO A 80 6.36 -1.03 -6.75
N GLY A 81 5.95 -0.74 -5.51
CA GLY A 81 5.27 0.51 -5.13
C GLY A 81 3.79 0.65 -5.50
N ARG A 82 3.09 -0.41 -5.93
CA ARG A 82 1.66 -0.33 -6.26
C ARG A 82 0.81 -0.81 -5.10
N ALA A 83 -0.15 0.01 -4.70
CA ALA A 83 -1.11 -0.32 -3.64
C ALA A 83 -2.43 -0.78 -4.26
N TYR A 84 -2.92 -1.95 -3.85
CA TYR A 84 -4.17 -2.55 -4.36
C TYR A 84 -5.17 -2.76 -3.23
N PRO A 85 -6.47 -2.49 -3.43
CA PRO A 85 -7.50 -2.82 -2.43
C PRO A 85 -7.48 -4.30 -2.06
N ILE A 86 -7.41 -4.62 -0.76
CA ILE A 86 -7.32 -6.01 -0.32
C ILE A 86 -8.52 -6.87 -0.74
N ARG A 87 -9.68 -6.23 -0.94
CA ARG A 87 -10.91 -6.87 -1.42
C ARG A 87 -10.72 -7.64 -2.73
N ILE A 88 -9.81 -7.19 -3.60
CA ILE A 88 -9.47 -7.88 -4.86
C ILE A 88 -8.90 -9.26 -4.53
N PHE A 89 -7.91 -9.33 -3.66
CA PHE A 89 -7.29 -10.60 -3.25
C PHE A 89 -8.25 -11.48 -2.45
N LYS A 90 -9.10 -10.90 -1.59
CA LYS A 90 -10.16 -11.65 -0.90
C LYS A 90 -11.12 -12.31 -1.89
N SER A 91 -11.55 -11.59 -2.92
CA SER A 91 -12.42 -12.12 -3.98
C SER A 91 -11.74 -13.27 -4.74
N ILE A 92 -10.48 -13.10 -5.13
CA ILE A 92 -9.68 -14.16 -5.77
C ILE A 92 -9.61 -15.39 -4.86
N CYS A 93 -9.32 -15.19 -3.57
CA CYS A 93 -9.25 -16.27 -2.60
C CYS A 93 -10.60 -16.97 -2.38
N ILE A 94 -11.72 -16.25 -2.39
CA ILE A 94 -13.07 -16.84 -2.33
C ILE A 94 -13.34 -17.69 -3.56
N GLY A 95 -13.01 -17.20 -4.75
CA GLY A 95 -13.19 -17.95 -6.00
C GLY A 95 -12.35 -19.22 -6.06
N LYS A 96 -11.07 -19.14 -5.66
CA LYS A 96 -10.16 -20.29 -5.70
C LYS A 96 -10.39 -21.29 -4.57
N PHE A 97 -10.71 -20.81 -3.37
CA PHE A 97 -10.87 -21.63 -2.16
C PHE A 97 -12.13 -21.23 -1.39
N PRO A 98 -13.34 -21.60 -1.84
CA PRO A 98 -14.57 -21.21 -1.18
C PRO A 98 -14.56 -21.53 0.32
N PRO A 99 -15.09 -20.65 1.18
CA PRO A 99 -15.29 -20.99 2.59
C PRO A 99 -16.22 -22.20 2.69
N LEU A 100 -15.92 -23.10 3.62
CA LEU A 100 -16.80 -24.23 3.91
C LEU A 100 -18.15 -23.66 4.37
N ARG A 101 -19.23 -23.99 3.65
CA ARG A 101 -20.58 -23.73 4.11
C ARG A 101 -20.89 -24.78 5.18
N HIS A 102 -21.04 -24.35 6.42
CA HIS A 102 -21.63 -25.14 7.48
C HIS A 102 -23.14 -24.90 7.50
#